data_AF-A0A350IHC0-F1
#
_entry.id   AF-A0A350IHC0-F1
#
_cell.length_a   1.000
_cell.length_b   1.000
_cell.length_c   1.000
_cell.angle_alpha   90.00
_cell.angle_beta   90.00
_cell.angle_gamma   90.00
#
_symmetry.space_group_name_H-M   'P 1'
#
loop_
_entity.id
_entity.type
_entity.pdbx_description
1 polymer ?
#
loop_
_entity_poly.entity_id
_entity_poly.type
_entity_poly.pdbx_seq_one_letter_code
_entity_poly.pdbx_strand_id
1 'polypeptide(L)'
;MKAERVAYLTDAMGITSSEAEKFWPVYNEMAAERKSSFEKAMRSFKALNDAVKAGKPEAEISVLLNNYLKANAASRAVELKYVPRFNKILSVEKVAKLFVGEEEFRRQQIHRWKENCPKP
;
A
#
# COMPACT_ATOMS: atom_id res chain seq x y z
N MET A 1 0.94 5.98 -14.96
CA MET A 1 0.91 5.40 -13.58
C MET A 1 0.41 6.36 -12.50
N LYS A 2 1.17 7.41 -12.08
CA LYS A 2 0.73 8.30 -10.98
C LYS A 2 -0.48 9.18 -11.38
N ALA A 3 -0.42 9.83 -12.54
CA ALA A 3 -1.51 10.69 -13.02
C ALA A 3 -2.80 9.92 -13.34
N GLU A 4 -2.71 8.74 -13.98
CA GLU A 4 -3.86 7.88 -14.26
C GLU A 4 -4.56 7.40 -12.99
N ARG A 5 -3.80 7.01 -11.95
CA ARG A 5 -4.36 6.62 -10.66
C ARG A 5 -5.06 7.79 -9.98
N VAL A 6 -4.47 8.99 -10.06
CA VAL A 6 -5.08 10.22 -9.52
C VAL A 6 -6.42 10.49 -10.20
N ALA A 7 -6.46 10.49 -11.53
CA ALA A 7 -7.68 10.70 -12.30
C ALA A 7 -8.75 9.64 -12.01
N TYR A 8 -8.36 8.35 -12.02
CA TYR A 8 -9.28 7.24 -11.72
C TYR A 8 -9.89 7.34 -10.32
N LEU A 9 -9.07 7.64 -9.31
CA LEU A 9 -9.55 7.74 -7.93
C LEU A 9 -10.42 8.97 -7.71
N THR A 10 -10.10 10.12 -8.33
CA THR A 10 -10.96 11.30 -8.27
C THR A 10 -12.35 11.01 -8.85
N ASP A 11 -12.42 10.33 -9.99
CA ASP A 11 -13.67 9.95 -10.64
C ASP A 11 -14.44 8.91 -9.82
N ALA A 12 -13.78 7.83 -9.40
CA ALA A 12 -14.38 6.77 -8.59
C ALA A 12 -14.91 7.25 -7.22
N MET A 13 -14.25 8.23 -6.61
CA MET A 13 -14.68 8.80 -5.33
C MET A 13 -15.76 9.88 -5.47
N GLY A 14 -15.92 10.49 -6.66
CA GLY A 14 -16.84 11.61 -6.87
C GLY A 14 -16.54 12.81 -5.98
N ILE A 15 -15.26 13.15 -5.80
CA ILE A 15 -14.85 14.31 -5.00
C ILE A 15 -14.82 15.59 -5.82
N THR A 16 -15.27 16.68 -5.22
CA THR A 16 -15.21 18.04 -5.81
C THR A 16 -13.78 18.58 -5.79
N SER A 17 -13.49 19.62 -6.59
CA SER A 17 -12.17 20.26 -6.60
C SER A 17 -11.73 20.75 -5.21
N SER A 18 -12.65 21.33 -4.42
CA SER A 18 -12.35 21.81 -3.06
C SER A 18 -12.03 20.68 -2.08
N GLU A 19 -12.70 19.53 -2.22
CA GLU A 19 -12.38 18.34 -1.43
C GLU A 19 -11.04 17.73 -1.87
N ALA A 20 -10.77 17.68 -3.19
CA ALA A 20 -9.55 17.15 -3.75
C ALA A 20 -8.31 17.92 -3.29
N GLU A 21 -8.36 19.25 -3.23
CA GLU A 21 -7.28 20.10 -2.73
C GLU A 21 -6.87 19.75 -1.29
N LYS A 22 -7.83 19.38 -0.44
CA LYS A 22 -7.58 18.97 0.95
C LYS A 22 -7.17 17.50 1.06
N PHE A 23 -7.73 16.64 0.21
CA PHE A 23 -7.54 15.20 0.24
C PHE A 23 -6.15 14.78 -0.27
N TRP A 24 -5.71 15.31 -1.41
CA TRP A 24 -4.47 14.87 -2.08
C TRP A 24 -3.21 15.01 -1.22
N PRO A 25 -3.00 16.07 -0.43
CA PRO A 25 -1.85 16.16 0.49
C PRO A 25 -1.81 15.00 1.49
N VAL A 26 -2.95 14.69 2.14
CA VAL A 26 -3.06 13.60 3.13
C VAL A 26 -2.86 12.24 2.47
N TYR A 27 -3.40 12.06 1.27
CA TYR A 27 -3.22 10.83 0.50
C TYR A 27 -1.77 10.63 0.07
N ASN A 28 -1.08 11.69 -0.34
CA ASN A 28 0.33 11.63 -0.74
C ASN A 28 1.23 11.24 0.44
N GLU A 29 0.95 11.77 1.63
CA GLU A 29 1.61 11.35 2.87
C GLU A 29 1.40 9.85 3.14
N MET A 30 0.13 9.38 3.07
CA MET A 30 -0.19 7.96 3.23
C MET A 30 0.55 7.10 2.19
N ALA A 31 0.57 7.52 0.94
CA ALA A 31 1.22 6.78 -0.15
C ALA A 31 2.74 6.70 0.06
N ALA A 32 3.37 7.77 0.55
CA ALA A 32 4.79 7.78 0.90
C ALA A 32 5.09 6.85 2.10
N GLU A 33 4.26 6.91 3.15
CA GLU A 33 4.40 6.05 4.32
C GLU A 33 4.15 4.57 4.00
N ARG A 34 3.15 4.28 3.16
CA ARG A 34 2.85 2.94 2.63
C ARG A 34 4.06 2.41 1.86
N LYS A 35 4.63 3.20 0.95
CA LYS A 35 5.82 2.82 0.18
C LYS A 35 7.01 2.52 1.10
N SER A 36 7.33 3.43 2.02
CA SER A 36 8.45 3.29 2.95
C SER A 36 8.30 2.06 3.85
N SER A 37 7.09 1.83 4.38
CA SER A 37 6.80 0.68 5.26
C SER A 37 6.84 -0.64 4.50
N PHE A 38 6.30 -0.67 3.28
CA PHE A 38 6.38 -1.82 2.39
C PHE A 38 7.84 -2.17 2.04
N GLU A 39 8.66 -1.18 1.69
CA GLU A 39 10.08 -1.40 1.41
C GLU A 39 10.83 -1.95 2.63
N LYS A 40 10.52 -1.48 3.85
CA LYS A 40 11.08 -2.05 5.08
C LYS A 40 10.67 -3.51 5.26
N ALA A 41 9.39 -3.83 5.09
CA ALA A 41 8.89 -5.20 5.19
C ALA A 41 9.56 -6.11 4.16
N MET A 42 9.75 -5.64 2.93
CA MET A 42 10.40 -6.42 1.87
C MET A 42 11.90 -6.63 2.12
N ARG A 43 12.61 -5.63 2.67
CA ARG A 43 14.01 -5.80 3.10
C ARG A 43 14.13 -6.82 4.24
N SER A 44 13.26 -6.75 5.24
CA SER A 44 13.24 -7.73 6.34
C SER A 44 12.89 -9.13 5.85
N PHE A 45 11.95 -9.25 4.92
CA PHE A 45 11.63 -10.53 4.27
C PHE A 45 12.82 -11.11 3.53
N LYS A 46 13.53 -10.28 2.74
CA LYS A 46 14.73 -10.71 2.03
C LYS A 46 15.80 -11.22 2.99
N ALA A 47 16.07 -10.48 4.07
CA ALA A 47 17.05 -10.90 5.07
C ALA A 47 16.67 -12.25 5.73
N LEU A 48 15.40 -12.42 6.08
CA LEU A 48 14.88 -13.69 6.61
C LEU A 48 15.05 -14.83 5.61
N ASN A 49 14.62 -14.64 4.37
CA ASN A 49 14.72 -15.64 3.31
C ASN A 49 16.19 -16.04 3.07
N ASP A 50 17.10 -15.07 3.03
CA ASP A 50 18.53 -15.32 2.79
C ASP A 50 19.15 -16.08 3.97
N ALA A 51 18.76 -15.76 5.21
CA ALA A 51 19.20 -16.49 6.40
C ALA A 51 18.69 -17.94 6.44
N VAL A 52 17.43 -18.17 6.07
CA VAL A 52 16.86 -19.53 5.96
C VAL A 52 17.59 -20.34 4.90
N LYS A 53 17.83 -19.76 3.71
CA LYS A 53 18.56 -20.43 2.63
C LYS A 53 20.03 -20.74 2.99
N ALA A 54 20.65 -19.88 3.79
CA ALA A 54 22.02 -20.08 4.25
C ALA A 54 22.14 -21.03 5.46
N GLY A 55 21.04 -21.59 5.97
CA GLY A 55 21.06 -22.49 7.12
C GLY A 55 21.56 -21.82 8.40
N LYS A 56 21.22 -20.54 8.61
CA LYS A 56 21.63 -19.77 9.79
C LYS A 56 21.10 -20.39 11.10
N PRO A 57 21.76 -20.11 12.25
CA PRO A 57 21.29 -20.61 13.55
C PRO A 57 19.85 -20.17 13.86
N GLU A 58 19.11 -21.03 14.55
CA GLU A 58 17.70 -20.78 14.88
C GLU A 58 17.47 -19.47 15.64
N ALA A 59 18.40 -19.10 16.54
CA ALA A 59 18.36 -17.82 17.25
C ALA A 59 18.40 -16.61 16.29
N GLU A 60 19.23 -16.66 15.24
CA GLU A 60 19.33 -15.60 14.22
C GLU A 60 18.06 -15.55 13.37
N ILE A 61 17.54 -16.72 12.95
CA ILE A 61 16.29 -16.82 12.19
C ILE A 61 15.10 -16.28 13.00
N SER A 62 15.02 -16.59 14.30
CA SER A 62 13.95 -16.11 15.18
C SER A 62 13.93 -14.58 15.29
N VAL A 63 15.11 -13.95 15.40
CA VAL A 63 15.22 -12.48 15.40
C VAL A 63 14.74 -11.89 14.06
N LEU A 64 15.19 -12.46 12.94
CA LEU A 64 14.80 -11.99 11.60
C LEU A 64 13.32 -12.18 11.31
N LEU A 65 12.74 -13.30 11.76
CA LEU A 65 11.31 -13.58 11.67
C LEU A 65 10.50 -12.53 12.42
N ASN A 66 10.87 -12.24 13.67
CA ASN A 66 10.23 -11.20 14.47
C ASN A 66 10.34 -9.81 13.82
N ASN A 67 11.49 -9.48 13.25
CA ASN A 67 11.69 -8.21 12.53
C ASN A 67 10.79 -8.10 11.29
N TYR A 68 10.68 -9.18 10.50
CA TYR A 68 9.78 -9.24 9.36
C TYR A 68 8.32 -9.08 9.79
N LEU A 69 7.87 -9.82 10.81
CA LEU A 69 6.48 -9.75 11.29
C LEU A 69 6.13 -8.34 11.80
N LYS A 70 7.04 -7.70 12.55
CA LYS A 70 6.86 -6.31 13.00
C LYS A 70 6.77 -5.33 11.83
N ALA A 71 7.66 -5.44 10.85
CA ALA A 71 7.65 -4.57 9.67
C ALA A 71 6.39 -4.76 8.80
N ASN A 72 5.93 -6.01 8.64
CA ASN A 72 4.70 -6.34 7.92
C ASN A 72 3.46 -5.81 8.65
N ALA A 73 3.39 -5.94 9.98
CA ALA A 73 2.31 -5.37 10.78
C ALA A 73 2.27 -3.84 10.65
N ALA A 74 3.41 -3.16 10.77
CA ALA A 74 3.50 -1.71 10.59
C ALA A 74 3.04 -1.28 9.18
N SER A 75 3.42 -2.02 8.14
CA SER A 75 2.98 -1.74 6.77
C SER A 75 1.47 -1.85 6.57
N ARG A 76 0.76 -2.68 7.35
CA ARG A 76 -0.70 -2.85 7.28
C ARG A 76 -1.46 -1.87 8.17
N ALA A 77 -0.79 -1.27 9.15
CA ALA A 77 -1.38 -0.30 10.04
C ALA A 77 -1.48 1.11 9.43
N VAL A 78 -0.79 1.35 8.30
CA VAL A 78 -0.77 2.66 7.63
C VAL A 78 -2.19 3.10 7.29
N GLU A 79 -3.00 2.27 6.66
CA GLU A 79 -4.36 2.64 6.28
C GLU A 79 -5.20 3.09 7.50
N LEU A 80 -5.13 2.32 8.58
CA LEU A 80 -5.86 2.60 9.82
C LEU A 80 -5.47 3.95 10.44
N LYS A 81 -4.21 4.37 10.28
CA LYS A 81 -3.70 5.66 10.75
C LYS A 81 -4.29 6.84 9.96
N TYR A 82 -4.56 6.68 8.66
CA TYR A 82 -5.01 7.77 7.79
C TYR A 82 -6.52 7.86 7.61
N VAL A 83 -7.28 6.76 7.80
CA VAL A 83 -8.76 6.78 7.73
C VAL A 83 -9.39 7.89 8.58
N PRO A 84 -9.01 8.11 9.86
CA PRO A 84 -9.57 9.20 10.66
C PRO A 84 -9.26 10.59 10.09
N ARG A 85 -8.15 10.76 9.37
CA ARG A 85 -7.79 12.02 8.71
C ARG A 85 -8.63 12.24 7.45
N PHE A 86 -8.88 11.19 6.68
CA PHE A 86 -9.75 11.27 5.51
C PHE A 86 -11.20 11.56 5.89
N ASN A 87 -11.71 10.96 6.95
CA ASN A 87 -13.07 11.19 7.44
C ASN A 87 -13.33 12.62 7.94
N LYS A 88 -12.28 13.43 8.18
CA LYS A 88 -12.41 14.87 8.49
C LYS A 88 -12.60 15.73 7.24
N ILE A 89 -12.28 15.19 6.07
CA ILE A 89 -12.29 15.89 4.78
C ILE A 89 -13.44 15.40 3.90
N LEU A 90 -13.70 14.09 3.94
CA LEU A 90 -14.65 13.38 3.09
C LEU A 90 -15.65 12.58 3.94
N SER A 91 -16.83 12.31 3.38
CA SER A 91 -17.76 11.36 4.01
C SER A 91 -17.17 9.95 4.03
N VAL A 92 -17.62 9.14 4.99
CA VAL A 92 -17.20 7.73 5.15
C VAL A 92 -17.44 6.94 3.86
N GLU A 93 -18.53 7.21 3.14
CA GLU A 93 -18.82 6.57 1.85
C GLU A 93 -17.73 6.85 0.81
N LYS A 94 -17.27 8.10 0.67
CA LYS A 94 -16.20 8.46 -0.27
C LYS A 94 -14.86 7.85 0.13
N VAL A 95 -14.58 7.77 1.43
CA VAL A 95 -13.39 7.08 1.95
C VAL A 95 -13.46 5.58 1.66
N ALA A 96 -14.63 4.96 1.76
CA ALA A 96 -14.81 3.56 1.38
C ALA A 96 -14.58 3.35 -0.13
N LYS A 97 -15.14 4.23 -0.99
CA LYS A 97 -14.94 4.21 -2.44
C LYS A 97 -13.47 4.33 -2.84
N LEU A 98 -12.68 5.12 -2.11
CA LEU A 98 -11.22 5.18 -2.29
C LEU A 98 -10.59 3.78 -2.21
N PHE A 99 -10.86 3.03 -1.14
CA PHE A 99 -10.24 1.72 -0.94
C PHE A 99 -10.73 0.67 -1.94
N VAL A 100 -12.02 0.68 -2.27
CA VAL A 100 -12.58 -0.20 -3.32
C VAL A 100 -11.93 0.12 -4.68
N GLY A 101 -11.90 1.40 -5.06
CA GLY A 101 -11.30 1.85 -6.31
C GLY A 101 -9.79 1.57 -6.39
N GLU A 102 -9.05 1.68 -5.29
CA GLU A 102 -7.64 1.29 -5.23
C GLU A 102 -7.42 -0.20 -5.56
N GLU A 103 -8.22 -1.08 -4.96
CA GLU A 103 -8.08 -2.53 -5.17
C GLU A 103 -8.53 -2.93 -6.58
N GLU A 104 -9.59 -2.33 -7.11
CA GLU A 104 -10.02 -2.52 -8.50
C GLU A 104 -8.95 -2.07 -9.49
N PHE A 105 -8.40 -0.87 -9.31
CA PHE A 105 -7.32 -0.36 -10.14
C PHE A 105 -6.10 -1.30 -10.07
N ARG A 106 -5.75 -1.79 -8.89
CA ARG A 106 -4.65 -2.75 -8.70
C ARG A 106 -4.91 -4.06 -9.45
N ARG A 107 -6.12 -4.60 -9.37
CA ARG A 107 -6.51 -5.84 -10.08
C ARG A 107 -6.46 -5.67 -11.59
N GLN A 108 -6.99 -4.57 -12.11
CA GLN A 108 -6.93 -4.24 -13.53
C GLN A 108 -5.47 -4.13 -14.02
N GLN A 109 -4.60 -3.48 -13.24
CA GLN A 109 -3.18 -3.38 -13.55
C GLN A 109 -2.51 -4.76 -13.60
N ILE A 110 -2.77 -5.64 -12.63
CA ILE A 110 -2.23 -7.00 -12.62
C ILE A 110 -2.73 -7.81 -13.82
N HIS A 111 -4.01 -7.68 -14.18
CA HIS A 111 -4.58 -8.36 -15.33
C HIS A 111 -3.91 -7.92 -16.63
N ARG A 112 -3.81 -6.62 -16.87
CA ARG A 112 -3.08 -6.05 -18.03
C ARG A 112 -1.62 -6.51 -18.08
N TRP A 113 -0.95 -6.58 -16.93
CA TRP A 113 0.43 -7.09 -16.85
C TRP A 113 0.53 -8.58 -17.23
N LYS A 114 -0.44 -9.40 -16.84
CA LYS A 114 -0.48 -10.83 -17.19
C LYS A 114 -0.81 -11.07 -18.66
N GLU A 115 -1.64 -10.24 -19.27
CA GLU A 115 -2.01 -10.34 -20.69
C GLU A 115 -0.87 -9.89 -21.61
N ASN A 116 -0.08 -8.90 -21.19
CA ASN A 116 1.05 -8.37 -21.95
C ASN A 116 2.39 -9.08 -21.68
N CYS A 117 2.43 -10.07 -20.78
CA CYS A 117 3.63 -10.87 -20.55
C CYS A 117 3.64 -12.03 -21.56
N PRO A 118 4.64 -12.14 -22.48
CA PRO A 118 4.73 -13.30 -23.35
C PRO A 118 4.90 -14.54 -22.47
N LYS A 119 4.04 -15.54 -22.67
CA LYS A 119 4.17 -16.83 -21.99
C LYS A 119 5.50 -17.47 -22.41
N PRO A 120 6.25 -18.10 -21.48
CA PRO A 120 7.46 -18.84 -21.83
C PRO A 120 7.14 -20.02 -22.75
#